data_AF-A0A6A4HA21-F1
#
_entry.id   AF-A0A6A4HA21-F1
#
_cell.length_a   1.000
_cell.length_b   1.000
_cell.length_c   1.000
_cell.angle_alpha   90.00
_cell.angle_beta   90.00
_cell.angle_gamma   90.00
#
_symmetry.space_group_name_H-M   'P 1'
#
loop_
_entity.id
_entity.type
_entity.pdbx_description
1 polymer ?
#
loop_
_entity_poly.entity_id
_entity_poly.type
_entity_poly.pdbx_seq_one_letter_code
_entity_poly.pdbx_strand_id
1 'polypeptide(L)'
;PYAKKLMAARKYVPLWYFLPEATAEAKERSREAVDTNCFQIAMDETDLTSSSLTLVGSHTVRASPNAIPDSRLTWDQVMRAKSSFLNALSHGEFTEDFVKMFTGFYTGMDMHPELREVHSDQVLALYHAE
;
A
#
# COMPACT_ATOMS: atom_id res chain seq x y z
N PRO A 1 -2.54 4.66 6.10
CA PRO A 1 -2.17 3.83 7.28
C PRO A 1 -1.88 2.35 6.93
N TYR A 2 -2.74 1.70 6.14
CA TYR A 2 -2.59 0.29 5.77
C TYR A 2 -1.33 0.00 4.95
N ALA A 3 -1.10 0.75 3.87
CA ALA A 3 0.11 0.67 3.06
C ALA A 3 1.39 0.85 3.89
N LYS A 4 1.43 1.85 4.79
CA LYS A 4 2.57 2.07 5.70
C LYS A 4 2.87 0.84 6.57
N LYS A 5 1.85 0.14 7.07
CA LYS A 5 2.01 -1.09 7.86
C LYS A 5 2.61 -2.22 7.02
N LEU A 6 2.16 -2.39 5.78
CA LEU A 6 2.71 -3.40 4.87
C LEU A 6 4.16 -3.08 4.47
N MET A 7 4.45 -1.80 4.17
CA MET A 7 5.79 -1.30 3.89
C MET A 7 6.75 -1.59 5.06
N ALA A 8 6.35 -1.27 6.30
CA ALA A 8 7.16 -1.56 7.49
C ALA A 8 7.38 -3.07 7.69
N ALA A 9 6.36 -3.89 7.37
CA ALA A 9 6.46 -5.34 7.39
C ALA A 9 7.23 -5.94 6.19
N ARG A 10 7.75 -5.10 5.28
CA ARG A 10 8.41 -5.50 4.02
C ARG A 10 7.56 -6.45 3.18
N LYS A 11 6.24 -6.28 3.23
CA LYS A 11 5.28 -7.03 2.43
C LYS A 11 4.97 -6.26 1.16
N TYR A 12 4.54 -6.99 0.13
CA TYR A 12 4.01 -6.40 -1.08
C TYR A 12 2.87 -5.43 -0.76
N VAL A 13 2.91 -4.26 -1.40
CA VAL A 13 1.92 -3.19 -1.24
C VAL A 13 1.39 -2.84 -2.63
N PRO A 14 0.08 -3.03 -2.90
CA PRO A 14 -0.51 -2.64 -4.17
C PRO A 14 -0.27 -1.15 -4.46
N LEU A 15 0.09 -0.80 -5.69
CA LEU A 15 0.37 0.59 -6.09
C LEU A 15 -0.85 1.48 -5.96
N TRP A 16 -2.06 0.91 -6.01
CA TRP A 16 -3.29 1.65 -5.81
C TRP A 16 -3.26 2.52 -4.54
N TYR A 17 -2.61 2.08 -3.46
CA TYR A 17 -2.51 2.86 -2.23
C TYR A 17 -1.69 4.16 -2.34
N PHE A 18 -0.93 4.32 -3.43
CA PHE A 18 -0.12 5.49 -3.72
C PHE A 18 -0.79 6.43 -4.73
N LEU A 19 -2.00 6.08 -5.18
CA LEU A 19 -2.82 6.94 -6.02
C LEU A 19 -3.53 8.03 -5.21
N PRO A 20 -3.88 9.17 -5.85
CA PRO A 20 -4.64 10.24 -5.21
C PRO A 20 -5.97 9.79 -4.61
N GLU A 21 -6.67 8.86 -5.29
CA GLU A 21 -7.96 8.31 -4.89
C GLU A 21 -7.86 7.57 -3.55
N ALA A 22 -6.83 6.72 -3.41
CA ALA A 22 -6.57 6.02 -2.17
C ALA A 22 -6.15 6.96 -1.03
N THR A 23 -5.45 8.04 -1.36
CA THR A 23 -5.07 9.08 -0.40
C THR A 23 -6.29 9.84 0.11
N ALA A 24 -7.22 10.20 -0.79
CA ALA A 24 -8.48 10.83 -0.44
C ALA A 24 -9.34 9.91 0.44
N GLU A 25 -9.47 8.64 0.08
CA GLU A 25 -10.20 7.65 0.89
C GLU A 25 -9.56 7.47 2.28
N ALA A 26 -8.23 7.37 2.34
CA ALA A 26 -7.53 7.25 3.62
C ALA A 26 -7.77 8.47 4.52
N LYS A 27 -7.85 9.67 3.92
CA LYS A 27 -8.17 10.91 4.65
C LYS A 27 -9.60 10.87 5.19
N GLU A 28 -10.57 10.43 4.39
CA GLU A 28 -11.97 10.35 4.84
C GLU A 28 -12.16 9.31 5.95
N ARG A 29 -11.63 8.09 5.76
CA ARG A 29 -11.64 7.05 6.81
C ARG A 29 -10.93 7.49 8.09
N SER A 30 -9.88 8.31 7.97
CA SER A 30 -9.20 8.84 9.16
C SER A 30 -10.06 9.85 9.93
N ARG A 31 -10.90 10.62 9.24
CA ARG A 31 -11.86 11.52 9.89
C ARG A 31 -12.96 10.72 10.59
N GLU A 32 -13.54 9.74 9.90
CA GLU A 32 -14.57 8.85 10.48
C GLU A 32 -14.07 8.07 11.71
N ALA A 33 -12.80 7.62 11.69
CA ALA A 33 -12.19 6.90 12.80
C ALA A 33 -11.85 7.79 14.01
N VAL A 34 -11.61 9.08 13.80
CA VAL A 34 -11.44 10.06 14.90
C VAL A 34 -12.79 10.38 15.55
N ASP A 35 -13.87 10.41 14.76
CA ASP A 35 -15.23 10.62 15.27
C ASP A 35 -15.83 9.38 15.94
N THR A 36 -15.30 8.18 15.67
CA THR A 36 -15.81 6.91 16.22
C THR A 36 -14.72 6.15 16.98
N ASN A 37 -14.55 6.43 18.27
CA ASN A 37 -13.71 5.62 19.16
C ASN A 37 -14.35 4.23 19.38
N CYS A 38 -14.16 3.32 18.43
CA CYS A 38 -14.57 1.93 18.60
C CYS A 38 -13.56 1.19 19.49
N PHE A 39 -14.06 0.54 20.54
CA PHE A 39 -13.27 -0.37 21.37
C PHE A 39 -13.73 -1.82 21.13
N GLN A 40 -12.79 -2.75 21.12
CA GLN A 40 -13.04 -4.18 21.12
C GLN A 40 -12.63 -4.76 22.48
N ILE A 41 -13.36 -5.76 22.95
CA ILE A 41 -13.02 -6.50 24.17
C ILE A 41 -12.33 -7.79 23.73
N ALA A 42 -11.08 -7.96 24.13
CA ALA A 42 -10.29 -9.17 23.92
C ALA A 42 -10.16 -9.92 25.25
N MET A 43 -10.30 -11.24 25.19
CA MET A 43 -10.15 -12.12 26.35
C MET A 43 -8.84 -12.87 26.16
N ASP A 44 -7.91 -12.67 27.09
CA ASP A 44 -6.63 -13.37 27.11
C ASP A 44 -6.77 -14.58 28.03
N GLU A 45 -6.71 -15.78 27.45
CA GLU A 45 -6.64 -17.03 28.21
C GLU A 45 -5.18 -17.32 28.55
N THR A 46 -4.64 -16.54 29.48
CA THR A 46 -3.25 -16.71 29.90
C THR A 46 -3.07 -17.82 30.93
N ASP A 47 -4.12 -18.27 31.62
CA ASP A 47 -4.15 -19.51 32.42
C ASP A 47 -5.58 -19.93 32.78
N LEU A 48 -5.84 -21.24 32.95
CA LEU A 48 -7.14 -21.87 33.26
C LEU A 48 -7.84 -21.36 34.55
N THR A 49 -7.24 -20.42 35.28
CA THR A 49 -7.76 -19.87 36.53
C THR A 49 -7.92 -18.35 36.53
N SER A 50 -7.52 -17.65 35.46
CA SER A 50 -7.66 -16.19 35.37
C SER A 50 -7.90 -15.76 33.92
N SER A 51 -9.15 -15.44 33.59
CA SER A 51 -9.49 -14.79 32.33
C SER A 51 -9.30 -13.29 32.47
N SER A 52 -8.36 -12.72 31.72
CA SER A 52 -8.15 -11.27 31.69
C SER A 52 -8.93 -10.66 30.52
N LEU A 53 -9.83 -9.71 30.83
CA LEU A 53 -10.54 -8.92 29.82
C LEU A 53 -9.76 -7.63 29.57
N THR A 54 -9.31 -7.44 28.33
CA THR A 54 -8.60 -6.24 27.92
C THR A 54 -9.44 -5.45 26.92
N LEU A 55 -9.54 -4.14 27.15
CA LEU A 55 -10.16 -3.21 26.21
C LEU A 55 -9.09 -2.77 25.21
N VAL A 56 -9.25 -3.13 23.94
CA VAL A 56 -8.31 -2.82 22.88
C VAL A 56 -8.97 -1.82 21.92
N GLY A 57 -8.26 -0.75 21.56
CA GLY A 57 -8.76 0.16 20.53
C GLY A 57 -8.97 -0.58 19.21
N SER A 58 -10.19 -0.53 18.68
CA SER A 58 -10.59 -1.18 17.41
C SER A 58 -10.11 -0.38 16.20
N HIS A 59 -8.90 0.17 16.25
CA HIS A 59 -8.27 0.78 15.08
C HIS A 59 -7.58 -0.31 14.27
N THR A 60 -8.34 -1.33 13.84
CA THR A 60 -7.79 -2.31 12.91
C THR A 60 -7.62 -1.61 11.58
N VAL A 61 -6.38 -1.26 11.26
CA VAL A 61 -5.99 -0.78 9.95
C VAL A 61 -6.24 -1.92 8.96
N ARG A 62 -7.40 -1.89 8.29
CA ARG A 62 -7.83 -2.88 7.29
C ARG A 62 -7.51 -2.40 5.88
N ALA A 63 -7.43 -3.34 4.95
CA ALA A 63 -7.35 -3.03 3.52
C ALA A 63 -8.58 -2.22 3.10
N SER A 64 -8.39 -1.30 2.15
CA SER A 64 -9.54 -0.65 1.53
C SER A 64 -10.33 -1.67 0.70
N PRO A 65 -11.68 -1.68 0.75
CA PRO A 65 -12.52 -2.45 -0.15
C PRO A 65 -12.42 -1.97 -1.60
N ASN A 66 -11.96 -0.74 -1.82
CA ASN A 66 -11.73 -0.17 -3.15
C ASN A 66 -10.31 -0.43 -3.65
N ALA A 67 -9.48 -1.16 -2.89
CA ALA A 67 -8.12 -1.46 -3.30
C ALA A 67 -8.14 -2.27 -4.61
N ILE A 68 -7.54 -1.70 -5.65
CA ILE A 68 -7.42 -2.32 -6.96
C ILE A 68 -6.09 -3.09 -7.01
N PRO A 69 -6.08 -4.36 -7.47
CA PRO A 69 -4.82 -5.08 -7.69
C PRO A 69 -4.04 -4.47 -8.85
N ASP A 70 -2.71 -4.57 -8.83
CA ASP A 70 -1.84 -3.96 -9.85
C ASP A 70 -2.17 -4.45 -11.27
N SER A 71 -2.62 -5.70 -11.41
CA SER A 71 -3.08 -6.28 -12.70
C SER A 71 -4.30 -5.61 -13.33
N ARG A 72 -4.99 -4.74 -12.59
CA ARG A 72 -6.12 -3.94 -13.09
C ARG A 72 -5.81 -2.45 -13.17
N LEU A 73 -4.59 -2.04 -12.83
CA LEU A 73 -4.16 -0.66 -13.00
C LEU A 73 -3.83 -0.39 -14.47
N THR A 74 -4.17 0.81 -14.94
CA THR A 74 -3.69 1.29 -16.23
C THR A 74 -2.23 1.74 -16.11
N TRP A 75 -1.50 1.77 -17.23
CA TRP A 75 -0.11 2.23 -17.23
C TRP A 75 0.07 3.64 -16.63
N ASP A 76 -0.83 4.54 -16.97
CA ASP A 76 -0.85 5.90 -16.42
C ASP A 76 -1.07 5.88 -14.88
N GLN A 77 -1.94 5.01 -14.36
CA GLN A 77 -2.08 4.84 -12.92
C GLN A 77 -0.79 4.28 -12.28
N VAL A 78 -0.15 3.29 -12.88
CA VAL A 78 1.14 2.75 -12.41
C VAL A 78 2.19 3.85 -12.34
N MET A 79 2.32 4.64 -13.41
CA MET A 79 3.30 5.71 -13.52
C MET A 79 3.05 6.87 -12.53
N ARG A 80 1.79 7.23 -12.28
CA ARG A 80 1.45 8.20 -11.23
C ARG A 80 1.75 7.65 -9.84
N ALA A 81 1.35 6.41 -9.56
CA ALA A 81 1.55 5.77 -8.26
C ALA A 81 3.05 5.54 -7.94
N LYS A 82 3.85 5.19 -8.94
CA LYS A 82 5.31 5.01 -8.85
C LYS A 82 6.00 6.18 -8.15
N SER A 83 5.67 7.41 -8.53
CA SER A 83 6.33 8.61 -7.98
C SER A 83 6.09 8.73 -6.47
N SER A 84 4.83 8.53 -6.06
CA SER A 84 4.44 8.51 -4.64
C SER A 84 5.05 7.33 -3.88
N PHE A 85 5.14 6.16 -4.51
CA PHE A 85 5.77 4.96 -3.92
C PHE A 85 7.26 5.14 -3.67
N LEU A 86 8.02 5.60 -4.67
CA LEU A 86 9.46 5.87 -4.53
C LEU A 86 9.73 6.95 -3.48
N ASN A 87 8.91 8.00 -3.44
CA ASN A 87 8.99 9.01 -2.39
C ASN A 87 8.77 8.40 -1.00
N ALA A 88 7.74 7.56 -0.84
CA ALA A 88 7.46 6.87 0.41
C ALA A 88 8.58 5.91 0.85
N LEU A 89 9.25 5.24 -0.09
CA LEU A 89 10.43 4.41 0.18
C LEU A 89 11.60 5.26 0.69
N SER A 90 11.86 6.41 0.06
CA SER A 90 12.98 7.28 0.44
C SER A 90 12.85 7.89 1.84
N HIS A 91 11.61 8.04 2.33
CA HIS A 91 11.31 8.59 3.66
C HIS A 91 11.11 7.50 4.73
N GLY A 92 11.17 6.21 4.35
CA GLY A 92 11.08 5.09 5.27
C GLY A 92 12.45 4.62 5.76
N GLU A 93 12.44 3.70 6.74
CA GLU A 93 13.66 3.04 7.25
C GLU A 93 14.09 1.88 6.33
N PHE A 94 14.15 2.12 5.02
CA PHE A 94 14.60 1.15 4.03
C PHE A 94 16.09 1.29 3.78
N THR A 95 16.75 0.17 3.46
CA THR A 95 18.17 0.23 3.05
C THR A 95 18.31 0.92 1.71
N GLU A 96 19.42 1.62 1.49
CA GLU A 96 19.68 2.27 0.20
C GLU A 96 19.60 1.28 -0.97
N ASP A 97 20.08 0.06 -0.78
CA ASP A 97 20.05 -0.98 -1.82
C ASP A 97 18.61 -1.35 -2.21
N PHE A 98 17.70 -1.37 -1.24
CA PHE A 98 16.28 -1.62 -1.49
C PHE A 98 15.66 -0.47 -2.30
N VAL A 99 15.99 0.77 -1.96
CA VAL A 99 15.52 1.95 -2.72
C VAL A 99 16.12 1.98 -4.12
N LYS A 100 17.41 1.63 -4.27
CA LYS A 100 18.11 1.55 -5.57
C LYS A 100 17.52 0.47 -6.46
N MET A 101 17.14 -0.68 -5.92
CA MET A 101 16.48 -1.76 -6.67
C MET A 101 15.19 -1.26 -7.35
N PHE A 102 14.29 -0.63 -6.60
CA PHE A 102 13.04 -0.11 -7.17
C PHE A 102 13.28 1.07 -8.12
N THR A 103 14.17 1.99 -7.77
CA THR A 103 14.54 3.10 -8.65
C THR A 103 15.10 2.60 -9.99
N GLY A 104 15.96 1.59 -9.95
CA GLY A 104 16.54 0.96 -11.14
C GLY A 104 15.49 0.27 -11.99
N PHE A 105 14.60 -0.52 -11.38
CA PHE A 105 13.48 -1.15 -12.07
C PHE A 105 12.62 -0.12 -12.82
N TYR A 106 12.14 0.91 -12.12
CA TYR A 106 11.29 1.93 -12.74
C TYR A 106 12.01 2.83 -13.74
N THR A 107 13.34 2.97 -13.65
CA THR A 107 14.16 3.63 -14.68
C THR A 107 14.23 2.77 -15.94
N GLY A 108 14.38 1.44 -15.79
CA GLY A 108 14.34 0.49 -16.90
C GLY A 108 13.01 0.50 -17.62
N MET A 109 11.91 0.61 -16.87
CA MET A 109 10.57 0.74 -17.44
C MET A 109 10.37 2.05 -18.22
N ASP A 110 10.85 3.18 -17.69
CA ASP A 110 10.76 4.48 -18.40
C ASP A 110 11.51 4.49 -19.73
N MET A 111 12.57 3.67 -19.81
CA MET A 111 13.42 3.55 -21.00
C MET A 111 13.04 2.33 -21.85
N HIS A 112 11.91 1.66 -21.55
CA HIS A 112 11.53 0.43 -22.23
C HIS A 112 11.25 0.70 -23.72
N PRO A 113 11.89 -0.01 -24.66
CA PRO A 113 11.72 0.23 -26.10
C PRO A 113 10.27 0.14 -26.57
N GLU A 114 9.51 -0.77 -25.95
CA GLU A 114 8.11 -1.01 -26.29
C GLU A 114 7.20 0.16 -25.95
N LEU A 115 7.60 1.14 -25.12
CA LEU A 115 6.82 2.37 -24.90
C LEU A 115 6.47 3.11 -26.21
N ARG A 116 7.26 2.90 -27.28
CA ARG A 116 7.08 3.53 -28.58
C ARG A 116 6.15 2.76 -29.53
N GLU A 117 5.65 1.59 -29.12
CA GLU A 117 4.79 0.75 -29.92
C GLU A 117 3.29 1.02 -29.67
N VAL A 118 2.44 0.55 -30.58
CA VAL A 118 0.98 0.67 -30.46
C VAL A 118 0.50 -0.35 -29.41
N HIS A 119 -0.30 0.09 -28.43
CA HIS A 119 -0.78 -0.69 -27.27
C HIS A 119 0.26 -0.97 -26.17
N SER A 120 1.40 -0.27 -26.19
CA SER A 120 2.47 -0.37 -25.20
C SER A 120 1.99 -0.27 -23.75
N ASP A 121 1.05 0.64 -23.47
CA ASP A 121 0.49 0.85 -22.14
C ASP A 121 -0.11 -0.42 -21.52
N GLN A 122 -0.84 -1.23 -22.30
CA GLN A 122 -1.46 -2.45 -21.75
C GLN A 122 -0.42 -3.53 -21.48
N VAL A 123 0.56 -3.67 -22.35
CA VAL A 123 1.65 -4.64 -22.22
C VAL A 123 2.52 -4.29 -21.00
N LEU A 124 2.88 -3.02 -20.83
CA LEU A 124 3.71 -2.58 -19.72
C LEU A 124 2.99 -2.62 -18.38
N ALA A 125 1.67 -2.35 -18.35
CA ALA A 125 0.88 -2.53 -17.16
C ALA A 125 0.76 -4.00 -16.74
N LEU A 126 0.65 -4.92 -17.70
CA LEU A 126 0.66 -6.36 -17.42
C LEU A 126 2.04 -6.83 -16.95
N TYR A 127 3.10 -6.43 -17.64
CA TYR A 127 4.49 -6.74 -17.25
C TYR A 127 4.83 -6.21 -15.85
N HIS A 128 4.29 -5.06 -15.47
CA HIS A 128 4.44 -4.51 -14.12
C HIS A 128 3.78 -5.38 -13.04
N ALA A 129 2.66 -6.02 -13.37
CA ALA A 129 1.82 -6.76 -12.43
C ALA A 129 2.26 -8.22 -12.18
N GLU A 130 3.20 -8.74 -12.98
CA GLU A 130 3.82 -10.07 -12.82
C GLU A 130 4.98 -10.06 -11.81
#